data_AF-A0A7X7RSJ4-F1
#
_entry.id   AF-A0A7X7RSJ4-F1
#
_cell.length_a   1.000
_cell.length_b   1.000
_cell.length_c   1.000
_cell.angle_alpha   90.00
_cell.angle_beta   90.00
_cell.angle_gamma   90.00
#
_symmetry.space_group_name_H-M   'P 1'
#
loop_
_entity.id
_entity.type
_entity.pdbx_description
1 polymer ?
#
loop_
_entity_poly.entity_id
_entity_poly.type
_entity_poly.pdbx_seq_one_letter_code
_entity_poly.pdbx_strand_id
1 'polypeptide(L)' 'PDDMLVLVTITVPKQVENMTINLRAPIVIGGESKKACQIITEGEQYSVKYPIYQLLKLNKERAGE' A
#
# COMPACT_ATOMS: atom_id res chain seq x y z
N PRO A 1 13.21 -5.03 -13.58
CA PRO A 1 12.58 -4.12 -12.59
C PRO A 1 11.43 -3.32 -13.19
N ASP A 2 11.62 -2.82 -14.42
CA ASP A 2 10.72 -1.85 -15.06
C ASP A 2 9.31 -2.40 -15.39
N ASP A 3 9.14 -3.72 -15.40
CA ASP A 3 7.86 -4.43 -15.62
C ASP A 3 7.28 -5.06 -14.33
N MET A 4 7.72 -4.57 -13.17
CA MET A 4 7.25 -5.03 -11.86
C MET A 4 6.31 -4.01 -11.24
N LEU A 5 5.08 -4.42 -10.93
CA LEU A 5 4.12 -3.62 -10.17
C LEU A 5 4.15 -4.04 -8.69
N VAL A 6 4.27 -3.06 -7.80
CA VAL A 6 4.19 -3.27 -6.35
C VAL A 6 2.95 -2.59 -5.81
N LEU A 7 2.07 -3.36 -5.18
CA LEU A 7 0.85 -2.88 -4.56
C LEU A 7 0.84 -3.21 -3.07
N VAL A 8 0.07 -2.45 -2.30
CA VAL A 8 -0.23 -2.75 -0.89
C VAL A 8 -1.73 -2.76 -0.69
N THR A 9 -2.18 -3.48 0.33
CA THR A 9 -3.61 -3.56 0.64
C THR A 9 -4.02 -2.47 1.62
N ILE A 10 -5.24 -1.97 1.48
CA ILE A 10 -5.87 -1.04 2.41
C ILE A 10 -6.92 -1.76 3.26
N THR A 11 -6.94 -1.49 4.56
CA THR A 11 -8.03 -1.86 5.46
C THR A 11 -8.90 -0.62 5.68
N VAL A 12 -10.18 -0.72 5.31
CA VAL A 12 -11.17 0.35 5.48
C VAL A 12 -12.05 0.05 6.70
N PRO A 13 -11.83 0.71 7.84
CA PRO A 13 -12.69 0.57 9.01
C PRO A 13 -13.93 1.47 8.90
N LYS A 14 -14.85 1.35 9.88
CA LYS A 14 -16.08 2.15 9.94
C LYS A 14 -15.83 3.66 10.00
N GLN A 15 -14.82 4.10 10.74
CA GLN A 15 -14.35 5.49 10.75
C GLN A 15 -13.23 5.63 9.73
N VAL A 16 -13.51 6.29 8.60
CA VAL A 16 -12.62 6.32 7.41
C VAL A 16 -11.24 6.95 7.72
N GLU A 17 -11.16 7.82 8.72
CA GLU A 17 -9.93 8.44 9.22
C GLU A 17 -8.91 7.42 9.74
N ASN A 18 -9.40 6.25 10.17
CA ASN A 18 -8.57 5.17 10.71
C ASN A 18 -8.11 4.18 9.64
N MET A 19 -8.23 4.51 8.35
CA MET A 19 -7.72 3.67 7.26
C MET A 19 -6.23 3.40 7.42
N THR A 20 -5.86 2.14 7.24
CA THR A 20 -4.47 1.68 7.31
C THR A 20 -4.10 0.88 6.06
N ILE A 21 -2.82 0.87 5.72
CA ILE A 21 -2.26 -0.02 4.69
C ILE A 21 -1.27 -1.01 5.31
N ASN A 22 -1.11 -2.16 4.65
CA ASN A 22 -0.13 -3.17 5.03
C ASN A 22 1.18 -3.00 4.25
N LEU A 23 2.15 -2.28 4.83
CA LEU A 23 3.48 -2.09 4.23
C LEU A 23 4.38 -3.31 4.42
N ARG A 24 4.07 -4.20 5.37
CA ARG A 24 4.89 -5.39 5.64
C ARG A 24 4.65 -6.54 4.66
N ALA A 25 3.52 -6.54 3.96
CA ALA A 25 3.16 -7.60 3.03
C ALA A 25 2.71 -7.06 1.66
N PRO A 26 3.62 -6.45 0.86
CA PRO A 26 3.30 -6.00 -0.49
C PRO A 26 2.94 -7.17 -1.41
N ILE A 27 2.12 -6.86 -2.40
CA ILE A 27 1.81 -7.72 -3.55
C ILE A 27 2.76 -7.32 -4.67
N VAL A 28 3.56 -8.27 -5.14
CA VAL A 28 4.49 -8.09 -6.26
C VAL A 28 3.92 -8.83 -7.47
N ILE A 29 3.76 -8.12 -8.59
CA ILE A 29 3.22 -8.64 -9.84
C ILE A 29 4.26 -8.44 -10.95
N GLY A 30 4.62 -9.52 -11.64
CA GLY A 30 5.45 -9.42 -12.85
C GLY A 30 4.55 -9.33 -14.08
N GLY A 31 4.60 -8.21 -14.82
CA GLY A 31 3.72 -7.92 -15.95
C GLY A 31 3.81 -8.95 -17.08
N GLU A 32 5.03 -9.34 -17.47
CA GLU A 32 5.32 -10.33 -18.50
C GLU A 32 4.91 -11.72 -18.06
N SER A 33 5.33 -12.13 -16.87
CA SER A 33 5.07 -13.47 -16.34
C SER A 33 3.60 -13.70 -16.02
N LYS A 34 2.82 -12.63 -15.81
CA LYS A 34 1.44 -12.63 -15.30
C LYS A 34 1.30 -13.41 -13.99
N LYS A 35 2.38 -13.47 -13.20
CA LYS A 35 2.41 -14.09 -11.88
C LYS A 35 2.47 -13.02 -10.82
N ALA A 36 1.85 -13.31 -9.68
CA ALA A 36 1.85 -12.45 -8.52
C ALA A 36 2.05 -13.25 -7.24
N CYS A 37 2.68 -12.65 -6.24
CA CYS A 37 2.72 -13.17 -4.89
C CYS A 37 2.67 -12.03 -3.87
N GLN A 38 2.20 -12.35 -2.66
CA GLN A 38 2.29 -11.45 -1.52
C GLN A 38 3.49 -11.88 -0.67
N ILE A 39 4.42 -10.96 -0.44
CA ILE A 39 5.70 -11.26 0.20
C ILE A 39 5.71 -10.58 1.57
N ILE A 40 5.97 -11.33 2.63
CA ILE A 40 6.21 -10.76 3.96
C ILE A 40 7.66 -10.28 4.02
N THR A 41 7.86 -8.99 4.26
CA THR A 41 9.19 -8.41 4.40
C THR A 41 9.78 -8.71 5.79
N GLU A 42 11.09 -8.98 5.81
CA GLU A 42 11.86 -9.15 7.03
C GLU A 42 12.22 -7.81 7.67
N GLY A 43 12.43 -7.81 8.99
CA GLY A 43 12.69 -6.60 9.78
C GLY A 43 11.43 -5.87 10.27
N GLU A 44 11.64 -4.83 11.08
CA GLU A 44 10.58 -4.06 11.75
C GLU A 44 10.28 -2.70 11.09
N GLN A 45 11.02 -2.37 10.03
CA GLN A 45 10.94 -1.08 9.33
C GLN A 45 9.56 -0.78 8.70
N TYR A 46 8.76 -1.83 8.42
CA TYR A 46 7.42 -1.68 7.83
C TYR A 46 6.34 -2.25 8.75
N SER A 47 5.36 -1.42 9.08
CA SER A 47 4.22 -1.81 9.91
C SER A 47 3.13 -2.51 9.11
N VAL A 48 2.46 -3.48 9.73
CA VAL A 48 1.25 -4.13 9.17
C VAL A 48 0.05 -3.17 9.11
N LYS A 49 -0.01 -2.18 10.01
CA LYS A 49 -1.08 -1.18 10.09
C LYS A 49 -0.48 0.22 10.07
N TYR A 50 -0.15 0.71 8.87
CA TYR A 50 0.33 2.07 8.69
C TYR A 50 -0.85 3.02 8.42
N PRO A 51 -1.15 4.02 9.28
CA PRO A 51 -2.22 4.98 9.03
C PRO A 51 -1.91 5.84 7.80
N ILE A 52 -2.87 5.95 6.86
CA ILE A 52 -2.63 6.65 5.58
C ILE A 52 -3.57 7.82 5.30
N TYR A 53 -4.61 8.03 6.12
CA TYR A 53 -5.65 9.01 5.83
C TYR A 53 -5.12 10.43 5.61
N GLN A 54 -4.22 10.92 6.48
CA GLN A 54 -3.65 12.27 6.35
C GLN A 54 -2.90 12.46 5.03
N LEU A 55 -2.16 11.45 4.59
CA LEU A 55 -1.43 11.48 3.33
C LEU A 55 -2.40 11.52 2.13
N LEU A 56 -3.47 10.70 2.16
CA LEU A 56 -4.50 10.72 1.12
C LEU A 56 -5.22 12.05 1.04
N LYS A 57 -5.55 12.65 2.19
CA LYS A 57 -6.19 13.96 2.28
C LYS A 57 -5.31 15.05 1.65
N LEU A 58 -4.04 15.12 2.04
CA LEU A 58 -3.08 16.10 1.49
C LEU A 58 -2.91 15.93 -0.02
N ASN A 59 -2.81 14.69 -0.51
CA ASN A 59 -2.66 14.43 -1.94
C ASN A 59 -3.91 14.82 -2.73
N LYS A 60 -5.10 14.63 -2.15
CA LYS A 60 -6.36 15.06 -2.76
C LYS A 60 -6.44 16.58 -2.88
N GLU A 61 -5.98 17.31 -1.86
CA GLU A 61 -5.93 18.77 -1.86
C GLU A 61 -4.97 19.28 -2.95
N ARG A 62 -3.79 18.68 -3.07
CA ARG A 62 -2.78 19.03 -4.10
C ARG A 62 -3.18 18.68 -5.54
N ALA A 63 -4.02 17.65 -5.73
CA ALA A 63 -4.51 17.27 -7.06
C ALA A 63 -5.72 18.11 -7.52
N GLY A 64 -6.29 18.92 -6.63
CA GLY A 64 -7.35 19.89 -6.93
C GLY A 64 -6.85 21.29 -7.28
N GLU A 65 -5.54 21.53 -7.19
CA GLU A 65 -4.82 22.68 -7.76
C GLU A 65 -4.39 22.38 -9.21
#